data_AF-A0A3D1IWK2-F1
#
_entry.id   AF-A0A3D1IWK2-F1
#
_cell.length_a   1.000
_cell.length_b   1.000
_cell.length_c   1.000
_cell.angle_alpha   90.00
_cell.angle_beta   90.00
_cell.angle_gamma   90.00
#
_symmetry.space_group_name_H-M   'P 1'
#
loop_
_entity.id
_entity.type
_entity.pdbx_description
1 polymer ?
#
loop_
_entity_poly.entity_id
_entity_poly.type
_entity_poly.pdbx_seq_one_letter_code
_entity_poly.pdbx_strand_id
1 'polypeptide(L)' 'GKVQKCDLCYDNAAGPACVEACPTAAITYVDADWTGLDRMRHWADKLGNQQTA' A
#
# COMPACT_ATOMS: atom_id res chain seq x y z
N GLY A 1 24.85 1.06 -11.02
CA GLY A 1 23.62 1.38 -11.77
C GLY A 1 22.58 1.93 -10.82
N LYS A 2 21.70 2.84 -11.28
CA LYS A 2 20.62 3.43 -10.46
C LYS A 2 19.41 2.49 -10.44
N VAL A 3 18.90 2.16 -9.26
CA VAL A 3 17.70 1.32 -9.09
C VAL A 3 16.46 2.17 -9.27
N GLN A 4 15.54 1.76 -10.14
CA GLN A 4 14.26 2.43 -10.38
C GLN A 4 13.12 1.43 -10.20
N LYS A 5 12.03 1.84 -9.55
CA LYS A 5 10.79 1.07 -9.39
C LYS A 5 9.58 2.00 -9.40
N CYS A 6 8.39 1.42 -9.49
CA CYS A 6 7.13 2.13 -9.27
C CYS A 6 7.17 2.92 -7.96
N ASP A 7 6.79 4.19 -8.04
CA ASP A 7 6.75 5.15 -6.95
C ASP A 7 5.33 5.63 -6.66
N LEU A 8 4.31 4.92 -7.15
CA LEU A 8 2.89 5.26 -7.00
C LEU A 8 2.50 6.64 -7.54
N CYS A 9 3.31 7.26 -8.40
CA CYS A 9 3.05 8.60 -8.95
C CYS A 9 2.79 9.65 -7.85
N TYR A 10 3.62 9.69 -6.80
CA TYR A 10 3.47 10.66 -5.70
C TYR A 10 3.52 12.14 -6.16
N ASP A 11 3.99 12.40 -7.38
CA ASP A 11 4.04 13.71 -8.03
C ASP A 11 2.76 14.08 -8.79
N ASN A 12 1.83 13.14 -9.00
CA ASN A 12 0.57 13.39 -9.70
C ASN A 12 -0.57 13.70 -8.72
N ALA A 13 -1.14 14.90 -8.80
CA ALA A 13 -2.28 15.30 -7.98
C ALA A 13 -3.57 14.48 -8.23
N ALA A 14 -3.70 13.87 -9.41
CA ALA A 14 -4.82 12.97 -9.73
C ALA A 14 -4.60 11.54 -9.22
N GLY A 15 -3.45 11.24 -8.60
CA GLY A 15 -3.09 9.92 -8.10
C GLY A 15 -2.42 9.03 -9.14
N PRO A 16 -2.43 7.69 -8.96
CA PRO A 16 -1.71 6.77 -9.82
C PRO A 16 -2.24 6.79 -11.26
N ALA A 17 -1.40 7.15 -12.22
CA ALA A 17 -1.78 7.23 -13.63
C ALA A 17 -2.29 5.89 -14.20
N CYS A 18 -1.77 4.77 -13.69
CA CYS A 18 -2.23 3.43 -14.08
C CYS A 18 -3.66 3.10 -13.60
N VAL A 19 -4.11 3.71 -12.51
CA VAL A 19 -5.49 3.56 -12.01
C VAL A 19 -6.45 4.36 -12.90
N GLU A 20 -6.10 5.61 -13.22
CA GLU A 20 -6.89 6.46 -14.13
C GLU A 20 -7.01 5.85 -15.53
N ALA A 21 -5.92 5.29 -16.06
CA ALA A 21 -5.89 4.71 -17.39
C ALA A 21 -6.64 3.36 -17.49
N CYS A 22 -7.06 2.74 -16.39
CA CYS A 22 -7.65 1.40 -16.40
C CYS A 22 -9.12 1.43 -16.85
N PRO A 23 -9.46 0.98 -18.08
CA PRO A 23 -10.82 1.13 -18.64
C PRO A 23 -11.86 0.23 -17.96
N THR A 24 -11.41 -0.84 -17.32
CA THR A 24 -12.28 -1.83 -16.65
C THR A 24 -12.43 -1.58 -15.16
N ALA A 25 -11.73 -0.58 -14.61
CA ALA A 25 -11.62 -0.35 -13.18
C ALA A 25 -11.16 -1.59 -12.38
N ALA A 26 -10.30 -2.42 -12.97
CA ALA A 26 -9.73 -3.59 -12.30
C ALA A 26 -8.72 -3.23 -11.20
N ILE A 27 -8.15 -2.03 -11.26
CA ILE A 27 -7.21 -1.51 -10.28
C ILE A 27 -7.85 -0.26 -9.67
N THR A 28 -7.88 -0.19 -8.34
CA THR A 28 -8.43 0.94 -7.60
C THR A 28 -7.42 1.41 -6.56
N TYR A 29 -7.34 2.72 -6.35
CA TYR A 29 -6.55 3.30 -5.28
C TYR A 29 -7.44 3.56 -4.06
N VAL A 30 -6.99 3.10 -2.89
CA VAL A 30 -7.64 3.37 -1.60
C VAL A 30 -6.57 3.83 -0.61
N ASP A 31 -6.98 4.69 0.32
CA ASP A 31 -6.11 5.09 1.41
C ASP A 31 -5.78 3.88 2.29
N ALA A 32 -4.50 3.70 2.62
CA ALA A 32 -4.02 2.56 3.37
C ALA A 32 -4.65 2.50 4.78
N ASP A 33 -4.94 3.65 5.39
CA ASP A 33 -5.48 3.75 6.74
C ASP A 33 -6.90 3.17 6.80
N TRP A 34 -7.64 3.21 5.69
CA TRP A 34 -9.00 2.67 5.60
C TRP A 34 -9.04 1.15 5.51
N THR A 35 -7.92 0.51 5.18
CA THR A 35 -7.84 -0.95 5.04
C THR A 35 -7.63 -1.68 6.37
N GLY A 36 -7.50 -0.94 7.48
CA GLY A 36 -7.19 -1.53 8.79
C GLY A 36 -5.75 -2.05 8.88
N LEU A 37 -4.86 -1.61 7.99
CA LEU A 37 -3.47 -2.06 7.91
C LEU A 37 -2.71 -1.85 9.22
N ASP A 38 -2.94 -0.72 9.90
CA ASP A 38 -2.29 -0.45 11.17
C ASP A 38 -2.74 -1.38 12.29
N ARG A 39 -4.02 -1.79 12.30
CA ARG A 39 -4.48 -2.82 13.23
C ARG A 39 -3.77 -4.15 12.98
N MET A 40 -3.60 -4.52 11.70
CA MET A 40 -2.87 -5.73 11.32
C MET A 40 -1.40 -5.65 11.71
N ARG A 41 -0.73 -4.51 11.48
CA ARG A 41 0.65 -4.26 11.93
C ARG A 41 0.79 -4.40 13.44
N HIS A 42 -0.06 -3.70 14.21
CA HIS A 42 -0.06 -3.80 15.67
C HIS A 42 -0.25 -5.23 16.16
N TRP A 43 -1.05 -6.03 15.47
CA TRP A 43 -1.25 -7.42 15.88
C TRP A 43 -0.05 -8.31 15.50
N ALA A 44 0.52 -8.12 14.31
CA ALA A 44 1.74 -8.78 13.89
C ALA A 44 2.91 -8.50 14.85
N ASP A 45 3.08 -7.26 15.30
CA ASP A 45 4.14 -6.89 16.24
C ASP A 45 4.00 -7.59 17.60
N LYS A 46 2.76 -7.72 18.10
CA LYS A 46 2.49 -8.44 19.36
C LYS A 46 2.81 -9.93 19.22
N LEU A 47 2.42 -10.57 18.11
CA LEU A 47 2.67 -11.99 17.87
C LEU A 47 4.14 -12.30 17.54
N GLY A 48 4.79 -11.46 16.73
CA GLY A 48 6.19 -11.62 16.34
C GLY A 48 7.17 -11.45 17.50
N ASN A 49 6.75 -10.73 18.56
CA ASN A 49 7.53 -10.52 19.77
C ASN A 49 7.10 -11.43 20.94
N GLN A 50 6.23 -12.41 20.74
CA GLN A 50 5.97 -13.42 21.76
C GLN A 50 7.15 -14.40 21.84
N GLN A 51 7.88 -14.39 22.96
CA GLN A 51 8.76 -15.49 23.31
C GLN A 51 7.89 -16.74 23.50
N THR A 52 8.01 -17.68 22.56
CA THR A 52 7.48 -19.03 22.71
C THR A 52 8.11 -19.64 23.97
N ALA A 53 7.27 -19.94 24.95
CA ALA A 53 7.65 -20.63 26.18
C ALA A 53 8.04 -22.09 25.91
#